data_AF-A0A938VAA8-F1
#
_entry.id   AF-A0A938VAA8-F1
#
_cell.length_a   1.000
_cell.length_b   1.000
_cell.length_c   1.000
_cell.angle_alpha   90.00
_cell.angle_beta   90.00
_cell.angle_gamma   90.00
#
_symmetry.space_group_name_H-M   'P 1'
#
loop_
_entity.id
_entity.type
_entity.pdbx_description
1 polymer ?
#
loop_
_entity_poly.entity_id
_entity_poly.type
_entity_poly.pdbx_seq_one_letter_code
_entity_poly.pdbx_strand_id
1 'polypeptide(L)'
;MNQDVFFAFGVTLFAGLATGIGSLMAFTAKRFSPKFLSASLGLSAGVMIYVSFVEVFPKAKESLEAAFGETQGYWYTLLAFFAGMGVIALIDNLVPSHENPHELKNVPCKRQKRKPDEKTLLRMGIFSALAITIHNFPEGIATFMAAMKDPALGIGIGAAI
;
A
#
# COMPACT_ATOMS: atom_id res chain seq x y z
N MET A 1 4.29 -27.51 -2.50
CA MET A 1 4.64 -26.68 -3.67
C MET A 1 3.40 -26.19 -4.43
N ASN A 2 2.53 -27.06 -4.97
CA ASN A 2 1.33 -26.58 -5.69
C ASN A 2 0.27 -25.94 -4.77
N GLN A 3 0.02 -26.51 -3.58
CA GLN A 3 -0.97 -25.95 -2.65
C GLN A 3 -0.55 -24.59 -2.08
N ASP A 4 0.74 -24.41 -1.78
CA ASP A 4 1.28 -23.17 -1.22
C ASP A 4 1.14 -22.01 -2.21
N VAL A 5 1.35 -22.27 -3.51
CA VAL A 5 1.21 -21.26 -4.57
C VAL A 5 -0.26 -20.84 -4.75
N PHE A 6 -1.20 -21.78 -4.81
CA PHE A 6 -2.62 -21.43 -4.93
C PHE A 6 -3.13 -20.69 -3.70
N PHE A 7 -2.65 -21.06 -2.51
CA PHE A 7 -2.98 -20.36 -1.27
C PHE A 7 -2.42 -18.93 -1.26
N ALA A 8 -1.11 -18.76 -1.51
CA ALA A 8 -0.46 -17.46 -1.55
C ALA A 8 -1.09 -16.54 -2.61
N PHE A 9 -1.41 -17.10 -3.78
CA PHE A 9 -2.13 -16.40 -4.83
C PHE A 9 -3.54 -16.00 -4.37
N GLY A 10 -4.28 -16.89 -3.72
CA GLY A 10 -5.62 -16.62 -3.18
C GLY A 10 -5.63 -15.49 -2.15
N VAL A 11 -4.68 -15.49 -1.21
CA VAL A 11 -4.53 -14.41 -0.21
C VAL A 11 -4.22 -13.08 -0.89
N THR A 12 -3.26 -13.07 -1.81
CA THR A 12 -2.85 -11.86 -2.54
C THR A 12 -3.98 -11.31 -3.42
N LEU A 13 -4.72 -12.21 -4.09
CA LEU A 13 -5.88 -11.86 -4.90
C LEU A 13 -7.00 -11.26 -4.04
N PHE A 14 -7.27 -11.86 -2.87
CA PHE A 14 -8.29 -11.35 -1.96
C PHE A 14 -7.95 -9.94 -1.44
N ALA A 15 -6.69 -9.71 -1.05
CA ALA A 15 -6.20 -8.38 -0.66
C ALA A 15 -6.39 -7.36 -1.79
N GLY A 16 -5.99 -7.69 -3.03
CA GLY A 16 -6.20 -6.82 -4.19
C GLY A 16 -7.68 -6.55 -4.51
N LEU A 17 -8.55 -7.56 -4.36
CA LEU A 17 -9.99 -7.40 -4.55
C LEU A 17 -10.61 -6.51 -3.47
N ALA A 18 -10.09 -6.48 -2.24
CA ALA A 18 -10.57 -5.63 -1.17
C ALA A 18 -10.47 -4.13 -1.53
N THR A 19 -9.39 -3.70 -2.20
CA THR A 19 -9.26 -2.34 -2.75
C THR A 19 -10.35 -2.04 -3.78
N GLY A 20 -10.62 -3.00 -4.68
CA GLY A 20 -11.69 -2.91 -5.67
C GLY A 20 -13.09 -2.79 -5.04
N ILE A 21 -13.37 -3.60 -4.02
CA ILE A 21 -14.63 -3.55 -3.26
C ILE A 21 -14.79 -2.20 -2.56
N GLY A 22 -13.73 -1.70 -1.91
CA GLY A 22 -13.72 -0.37 -1.30
C GLY A 22 -14.01 0.74 -2.31
N SER A 23 -13.47 0.64 -3.52
CA SER A 23 -13.76 1.60 -4.60
C SER A 23 -15.23 1.52 -5.08
N LEU A 24 -15.82 0.32 -5.14
CA LEU A 24 -17.22 0.13 -5.51
C LEU A 24 -18.19 0.78 -4.50
N MET A 25 -17.83 0.75 -3.21
CA MET A 25 -18.61 1.43 -2.16
C MET A 25 -18.71 2.95 -2.38
N ALA A 26 -17.76 3.57 -3.10
CA ALA A 26 -17.83 4.99 -3.42
C ALA A 26 -18.95 5.35 -4.41
N PHE A 27 -19.45 4.40 -5.20
CA PHE A 27 -20.58 4.64 -6.11
C PHE A 27 -21.94 4.58 -5.41
N THR A 28 -22.04 3.82 -4.31
CA THR A 28 -23.29 3.67 -3.53
C THR A 28 -23.36 4.63 -2.35
N ALA A 29 -22.22 4.98 -1.75
CA ALA A 29 -22.13 5.93 -0.65
C ALA A 29 -22.24 7.36 -1.16
N LYS A 30 -23.38 8.02 -0.87
CA LYS A 30 -23.63 9.40 -1.33
C LYS A 30 -22.60 10.41 -0.83
N ARG A 31 -22.05 10.25 0.39
CA ARG A 31 -20.96 11.05 0.99
C ARG A 31 -20.29 10.29 2.14
N PHE A 32 -18.96 10.22 2.15
CA PHE A 32 -18.19 9.86 3.35
C PHE A 32 -17.96 11.09 4.23
N SER A 33 -18.00 10.94 5.55
CA SER A 33 -17.64 12.03 6.46
C SER A 33 -16.11 12.18 6.52
N PRO A 34 -15.55 13.41 6.57
CA PRO A 34 -14.10 13.60 6.70
C PRO A 34 -13.51 12.92 7.94
N LYS A 35 -14.28 12.82 9.03
CA LYS A 35 -13.88 12.11 10.25
C LYS A 35 -13.71 10.61 10.01
N PHE A 36 -14.68 9.99 9.32
CA PHE A 36 -14.58 8.58 8.95
C PHE A 36 -13.39 8.34 8.03
N LEU A 37 -13.22 9.16 6.98
CA LEU A 37 -12.10 9.02 6.06
C LEU A 37 -10.74 9.17 6.75
N SER A 38 -10.60 10.17 7.63
CA SER A 38 -9.37 10.38 8.40
C SER A 38 -9.09 9.22 9.37
N ALA A 39 -10.13 8.68 10.01
CA ALA A 39 -9.99 7.52 10.89
C ALA A 39 -9.59 6.25 10.11
N SER A 40 -10.20 6.00 8.95
CA SER A 40 -9.86 4.86 8.09
C SER A 40 -8.43 4.96 7.54
N LEU A 41 -8.01 6.14 7.07
CA LEU A 41 -6.63 6.36 6.60
C LEU A 41 -5.61 6.22 7.75
N GLY A 42 -5.93 6.75 8.93
CA GLY A 42 -5.08 6.59 10.12
C GLY A 42 -4.96 5.14 10.59
N LEU A 43 -6.06 4.38 10.54
CA LEU A 43 -6.06 2.95 10.83
C LEU A 43 -5.17 2.19 9.84
N SER A 44 -5.35 2.42 8.54
CA SER A 44 -4.55 1.78 7.48
C SER A 44 -3.05 2.09 7.64
N ALA A 45 -2.69 3.36 7.82
CA ALA A 45 -1.29 3.75 8.06
C ALA A 45 -0.72 3.09 9.32
N GLY A 46 -1.49 3.02 10.40
CA GLY A 46 -1.07 2.37 11.65
C GLY A 46 -0.81 0.88 11.50
N VAL A 47 -1.72 0.16 10.81
CA VAL A 47 -1.56 -1.28 10.55
C VAL A 47 -0.33 -1.55 9.68
N MET A 48 -0.10 -0.74 8.63
CA MET A 48 1.07 -0.90 7.77
C MET A 48 2.40 -0.60 8.47
N ILE A 49 2.43 0.39 9.37
CA ILE A 49 3.59 0.64 10.24
C ILE A 49 3.84 -0.57 11.16
N TYR A 50 2.80 -1.11 11.78
CA TYR A 50 2.91 -2.29 12.65
C TYR A 50 3.47 -3.48 11.88
N VAL A 51 2.89 -3.85 10.74
CA VAL A 51 3.35 -4.96 9.89
C VAL A 51 4.80 -4.76 9.48
N SER A 52 5.18 -3.54 9.07
CA SER A 52 6.55 -3.23 8.64
C SER A 52 7.58 -3.46 9.75
N PHE A 53 7.33 -2.96 10.97
CA PHE A 53 8.31 -3.01 12.06
C PHE A 53 8.26 -4.29 12.89
N VAL A 54 7.08 -4.87 13.07
CA VAL A 54 6.87 -6.00 13.99
C VAL A 54 6.91 -7.34 13.25
N GLU A 55 6.56 -7.38 11.97
CA GLU A 55 6.52 -8.63 11.21
C GLU A 55 7.63 -8.70 10.15
N VAL A 56 7.71 -7.71 9.26
CA VAL A 56 8.60 -7.77 8.09
C VAL A 56 10.05 -7.50 8.47
N PHE A 57 10.34 -6.44 9.21
CA PHE A 57 11.70 -6.05 9.58
C PHE A 57 12.44 -7.15 10.38
N PRO A 58 11.86 -7.77 11.42
CA PRO A 58 12.54 -8.82 12.18
C PRO A 58 12.81 -10.06 11.35
N LYS A 59 11.89 -10.46 10.46
CA LYS A 59 12.07 -11.60 9.55
C LYS A 59 13.13 -11.33 8.49
N ALA A 60 13.21 -10.09 7.98
CA ALA A 60 14.28 -9.68 7.09
C ALA A 60 15.64 -9.72 7.79
N LYS A 61 15.70 -9.20 9.03
CA LYS A 61 16.89 -9.24 9.90
C LYS A 61 17.36 -10.68 10.12
N GLU A 62 16.50 -11.55 10.61
CA GLU A 62 16.82 -12.97 10.86
C GLU A 62 17.36 -13.65 9.58
N SER A 63 16.72 -13.39 8.44
CA SER A 63 17.12 -13.97 7.16
C SER A 63 18.49 -13.48 6.68
N LEU A 64 18.84 -12.20 6.91
CA LEU A 64 20.10 -11.61 6.48
C LEU A 64 21.23 -11.91 7.46
N GLU A 65 20.96 -11.95 8.76
CA GLU A 65 21.93 -12.37 9.79
C GLU A 65 22.33 -13.83 9.63
N ALA A 66 21.37 -14.71 9.29
CA ALA A 66 21.67 -16.10 8.97
C ALA A 66 22.58 -16.27 7.74
N ALA A 67 22.51 -15.35 6.77
CA ALA A 67 23.27 -15.42 5.52
C ALA A 67 24.64 -14.73 5.59
N PHE A 68 24.76 -13.62 6.31
CA PHE A 68 25.95 -12.74 6.31
C PHE A 68 26.61 -12.60 7.70
N GLY A 69 26.06 -13.23 8.73
CA GLY A 69 26.47 -13.08 10.13
C GLY A 69 25.75 -11.92 10.83
N GLU A 70 25.73 -11.94 12.16
CA GLU A 70 24.92 -11.01 12.99
C GLU A 70 25.18 -9.54 12.67
N THR A 71 26.44 -9.10 12.72
CA THR A 71 26.75 -7.67 12.54
C THR A 71 26.50 -7.19 11.12
N GLN A 72 26.94 -7.95 10.10
CA GLN A 72 26.81 -7.55 8.70
C GLN A 72 25.35 -7.66 8.23
N GLY A 73 24.65 -8.74 8.61
CA GLY A 73 23.25 -8.96 8.28
C GLY A 73 22.34 -7.88 8.84
N TYR A 74 22.59 -7.41 10.07
CA TYR A 74 21.88 -6.26 10.64
C TYR A 74 22.07 -5.00 9.79
N TRP A 75 23.30 -4.66 9.41
CA TRP A 75 23.59 -3.50 8.56
C TRP A 75 22.95 -3.60 7.18
N TYR A 76 22.98 -4.77 6.55
CA TYR A 76 22.30 -4.99 5.27
C TYR A 76 20.79 -4.83 5.40
N THR A 77 20.19 -5.29 6.50
CA THR A 77 18.75 -5.12 6.74
C THR A 77 18.39 -3.65 6.87
N LEU A 78 19.16 -2.89 7.65
CA LEU A 78 18.95 -1.47 7.86
C LEU A 78 19.09 -0.68 6.56
N LEU A 79 20.15 -0.94 5.80
CA LEU A 79 20.41 -0.28 4.52
C LEU A 79 19.34 -0.63 3.49
N ALA A 80 18.92 -1.89 3.40
CA ALA A 80 17.85 -2.31 2.49
C ALA A 80 16.50 -1.66 2.84
N PHE A 81 16.17 -1.54 4.13
CA PHE A 81 14.96 -0.87 4.59
C PHE A 81 14.93 0.61 4.17
N PHE A 82 15.98 1.37 4.47
CA PHE A 82 16.05 2.79 4.08
C PHE A 82 16.20 2.99 2.57
N ALA A 83 16.91 2.08 1.87
CA ALA A 83 16.97 2.12 0.42
C ALA A 83 15.59 1.88 -0.20
N GLY A 84 14.81 0.92 0.31
CA GLY A 84 13.43 0.68 -0.11
C GLY A 84 12.53 1.90 0.11
N MET A 85 12.67 2.55 1.27
CA MET A 85 11.98 3.82 1.55
C MET A 85 12.40 4.94 0.57
N GLY A 86 13.69 5.02 0.24
CA GLY A 86 14.18 5.97 -0.77
C GLY A 86 13.64 5.68 -2.17
N VAL A 87 13.54 4.40 -2.56
CA VAL A 87 12.96 3.98 -3.83
C VAL A 87 11.49 4.35 -3.91
N ILE A 88 10.69 4.08 -2.87
CA ILE A 88 9.26 4.42 -2.91
C ILE A 88 9.05 5.94 -2.91
N ALA A 89 9.87 6.70 -2.18
CA ALA A 89 9.84 8.16 -2.20
C ALA A 89 10.23 8.74 -3.57
N LEU A 90 11.20 8.11 -4.25
CA LEU A 90 11.56 8.48 -5.62
C LEU A 90 10.41 8.18 -6.59
N ILE A 91 9.80 7.00 -6.47
CA ILE A 91 8.63 6.63 -7.28
C ILE A 91 7.50 7.64 -7.08
N ASP A 92 7.19 8.02 -5.83
CA ASP A 92 6.15 9.01 -5.53
C ASP A 92 6.49 10.40 -6.09
N ASN A 93 7.75 10.83 -6.01
CA ASN A 93 8.18 12.12 -6.58
C ASN A 93 8.16 12.13 -8.12
N LEU A 94 8.35 10.98 -8.76
CA LEU A 94 8.21 10.84 -10.21
C LEU A 94 6.73 10.88 -10.65
N VAL A 95 5.77 10.70 -9.74
CA VAL A 95 4.34 10.91 -9.99
C VAL A 95 4.04 12.43 -9.92
N PRO A 96 3.65 13.07 -11.04
CA PRO A 96 3.50 14.53 -11.09
C PRO A 96 2.53 15.10 -10.04
N SER A 97 3.00 16.07 -9.25
CA SER A 97 2.34 16.63 -8.06
C SER A 97 1.03 17.40 -8.33
N HIS A 98 0.70 17.73 -9.58
CA HIS A 98 -0.51 18.49 -9.90
C HIS A 98 -1.80 17.65 -9.77
N GLU A 99 -1.68 16.33 -9.64
CA GLU A 99 -2.77 15.35 -9.53
C GLU A 99 -2.53 14.31 -8.42
N ASN A 100 -1.57 14.57 -7.52
CA ASN A 100 -1.18 13.63 -6.47
C ASN A 100 -2.21 13.66 -5.32
N PRO A 101 -2.97 12.58 -5.04
CA PRO A 101 -4.04 12.55 -4.04
C PRO A 101 -3.56 12.81 -2.60
N HIS A 102 -2.24 12.77 -2.37
CA HIS A 102 -1.59 12.96 -1.08
C HIS A 102 -1.35 14.44 -0.70
N GLU A 103 -1.47 15.39 -1.64
CA GLU A 103 -1.57 16.79 -1.27
C GLU A 103 -3.01 17.11 -0.85
N LEU A 104 -3.23 17.22 0.47
CA LEU A 104 -4.37 17.93 1.04
C LEU A 104 -4.29 19.40 0.61
N LYS A 105 -4.74 19.69 -0.62
CA LYS A 105 -5.08 21.05 -0.99
C LYS A 105 -6.13 21.48 0.03
N ASN A 106 -5.83 22.52 0.79
CA ASN A 106 -6.82 23.24 1.57
C ASN A 106 -7.88 23.72 0.58
N VAL A 107 -8.88 22.88 0.29
CA VAL A 107 -10.03 23.26 -0.51
C VAL A 107 -10.87 24.10 0.45
N PRO A 108 -10.88 25.44 0.36
CA PRO A 108 -11.95 26.17 1.00
C PRO A 108 -13.25 25.56 0.48
N CYS A 109 -14.18 25.24 1.38
CA CYS A 109 -15.56 24.83 1.07
C CYS A 109 -16.37 25.92 0.33
N LYS A 110 -15.75 26.69 -0.57
CA LYS A 110 -16.43 27.50 -1.57
C LYS A 110 -16.61 26.65 -2.82
N ARG A 111 -17.77 26.03 -2.86
CA ARG A 111 -18.42 25.40 -4.01
C ARG A 111 -18.18 26.24 -5.29
N GLN A 112 -17.10 25.95 -6.03
CA GLN A 112 -16.90 26.54 -7.34
C GLN A 112 -17.98 25.93 -8.25
N LYS A 113 -18.92 26.77 -8.69
CA LYS A 113 -19.99 26.44 -9.65
C LYS A 113 -19.46 26.23 -11.08
N ARG A 114 -18.31 25.58 -11.25
CA ARG A 114 -17.84 25.14 -12.58
C ARG A 114 -18.05 23.64 -12.63
N LYS A 115 -18.87 23.16 -13.58
CA LYS A 115 -18.91 21.72 -13.88
C LYS A 115 -17.47 21.32 -14.23
N PRO A 116 -16.85 20.40 -13.48
CA PRO A 116 -15.53 19.92 -13.83
C PRO A 116 -15.60 19.33 -15.24
N ASP A 117 -14.63 19.67 -16.08
CA ASP A 117 -14.52 19.16 -17.45
C ASP A 117 -14.35 17.64 -17.40
N GLU A 118 -15.08 16.91 -18.24
CA GLU A 118 -15.06 15.43 -18.27
C GLU A 118 -13.65 14.90 -18.48
N LYS A 119 -12.84 15.61 -19.29
CA LYS A 119 -11.43 15.25 -19.51
C LYS A 119 -10.58 15.40 -18.24
N THR A 120 -10.89 16.39 -17.40
CA THR A 120 -10.20 16.59 -16.12
C THR A 120 -10.56 15.49 -15.13
N LEU A 121 -11.83 15.07 -15.07
CA LEU A 121 -12.27 13.96 -14.22
C LEU A 121 -11.68 12.62 -14.67
N LEU A 122 -11.69 12.33 -15.98
CA LEU A 122 -11.11 11.11 -16.54
C LEU A 122 -9.61 11.06 -16.26
N ARG A 123 -8.91 12.18 -16.43
CA ARG A 123 -7.48 12.29 -16.13
C ARG A 123 -7.21 12.00 -14.65
N MET A 124 -7.89 12.69 -13.74
CA MET A 124 -7.76 12.47 -12.29
C MET A 124 -8.03 11.00 -11.91
N GLY A 125 -9.05 10.38 -12.52
CA GLY A 125 -9.37 8.96 -12.30
C GLY A 125 -8.26 8.01 -12.75
N ILE A 126 -7.71 8.22 -13.97
CA ILE A 126 -6.61 7.39 -14.51
C ILE A 126 -5.35 7.54 -13.67
N PHE A 127 -4.98 8.76 -13.29
CA PHE A 127 -3.79 8.98 -12.45
C PHE A 127 -3.96 8.41 -11.04
N SER A 128 -5.17 8.52 -10.46
CA SER A 128 -5.48 7.90 -9.17
C SER A 128 -5.35 6.37 -9.26
N ALA A 129 -5.89 5.76 -10.30
CA ALA A 129 -5.79 4.31 -10.53
C ALA A 129 -4.33 3.86 -10.72
N LEU A 130 -3.54 4.63 -11.45
CA LEU A 130 -2.11 4.36 -11.65
C LEU A 130 -1.32 4.46 -10.35
N ALA A 131 -1.55 5.52 -9.56
CA ALA A 131 -0.88 5.72 -8.28
C ALA A 131 -1.18 4.59 -7.30
N ILE A 132 -2.46 4.20 -7.16
CA ILE A 132 -2.89 3.08 -6.32
C ILE A 132 -2.24 1.77 -6.79
N THR A 133 -2.19 1.53 -8.11
CA THR A 133 -1.56 0.32 -8.67
C THR A 133 -0.08 0.25 -8.34
N ILE A 134 0.65 1.37 -8.46
CA ILE A 134 2.07 1.45 -8.16
C ILE A 134 2.35 1.17 -6.67
N HIS A 135 1.43 1.56 -5.78
CA HIS A 135 1.54 1.32 -4.35
C HIS A 135 1.22 -0.13 -3.96
N ASN A 136 0.11 -0.66 -4.46
CA ASN A 136 -0.37 -2.01 -4.11
C ASN A 136 0.49 -3.11 -4.76
N PHE A 137 1.23 -2.81 -5.82
CA PHE A 137 2.05 -3.80 -6.52
C PHE A 137 3.19 -4.36 -5.64
N PRO A 138 4.06 -3.53 -5.02
CA PRO A 138 5.03 -3.99 -4.04
C PRO A 138 4.42 -4.78 -2.88
N GLU A 139 3.28 -4.33 -2.35
CA GLU A 139 2.58 -4.98 -1.24
C GLU A 139 2.02 -6.35 -1.63
N GLY A 140 1.49 -6.48 -2.85
CA GLY A 140 1.05 -7.76 -3.40
C GLY A 140 2.20 -8.76 -3.54
N ILE A 141 3.37 -8.33 -4.03
CA ILE A 141 4.56 -9.19 -4.11
C ILE A 141 5.00 -9.62 -2.71
N ALA A 142 5.05 -8.68 -1.75
CA ALA A 142 5.43 -8.96 -0.38
C ALA A 142 4.47 -9.98 0.27
N THR A 143 3.16 -9.81 0.09
CA THR A 143 2.11 -10.71 0.59
C THR A 143 2.25 -12.11 0.00
N PHE A 144 2.47 -12.21 -1.31
CA PHE A 144 2.66 -13.49 -1.98
C PHE A 144 3.91 -14.22 -1.49
N MET A 145 5.05 -13.53 -1.45
CA MET A 145 6.32 -14.11 -0.97
C MET A 145 6.26 -14.49 0.51
N ALA A 146 5.59 -13.66 1.32
CA ALA A 146 5.32 -13.95 2.72
C ALA A 146 4.47 -15.20 2.90
N ALA A 147 3.33 -15.29 2.21
CA ALA A 147 2.44 -16.45 2.27
C ALA A 147 3.11 -17.75 1.79
N MET A 148 4.03 -17.65 0.82
CA MET A 148 4.84 -18.78 0.34
C MET A 148 5.84 -19.29 1.39
N LYS A 149 6.36 -18.40 2.24
CA LYS A 149 7.35 -18.75 3.28
C LYS A 149 6.68 -19.15 4.59
N ASP A 150 5.63 -18.43 4.96
CA ASP A 150 4.89 -18.56 6.21
C ASP A 150 3.43 -18.12 5.99
N PRO A 151 2.47 -19.07 5.91
CA PRO A 151 1.06 -18.77 5.69
C PRO A 151 0.47 -17.79 6.71
N ALA A 152 0.92 -17.82 7.97
CA ALA A 152 0.40 -16.93 9.00
C ALA A 152 0.84 -15.48 8.75
N LEU A 153 2.11 -15.29 8.34
CA LEU A 153 2.60 -13.99 7.88
C LEU A 153 1.81 -13.51 6.65
N GLY A 154 1.61 -14.40 5.67
CA GLY A 154 0.85 -14.07 4.46
C GLY A 154 -0.56 -13.57 4.75
N ILE A 155 -1.28 -14.24 5.66
CA ILE A 155 -2.61 -13.82 6.11
C ILE A 155 -2.53 -12.47 6.85
N GLY A 156 -1.55 -12.28 7.73
CA GLY A 156 -1.35 -11.04 8.48
C GLY A 156 -1.14 -9.83 7.57
N ILE A 157 -0.22 -9.94 6.61
CA ILE A 157 0.04 -8.90 5.62
C ILE A 157 -1.17 -8.71 4.69
N GLY A 158 -1.77 -9.79 4.20
CA GLY A 158 -2.93 -9.73 3.30
C GLY A 158 -4.18 -9.11 3.94
N ALA A 159 -4.33 -9.17 5.26
CA ALA A 159 -5.41 -8.51 5.99
C ALA A 159 -5.11 -7.02 6.30
N ALA A 160 -3.84 -6.62 6.24
CA ALA A 160 -3.41 -5.25 6.46
C ALA A 160 -3.62 -4.35 5.23
N ILE A 161 -3.61 -4.95 4.05
CA ILE A 161 -3.83 -4.35 2.72
C ILE A 161 -5.33 -4.27 2.43
#